data_AF-A0AAX1F8H7-F1
#
_entry.id   AF-A0AAX1F8H7-F1
#
_cell.length_a   1.000
_cell.length_b   1.000
_cell.length_c   1.000
_cell.angle_alpha   90.00
_cell.angle_beta   90.00
_cell.angle_gamma   90.00
#
_symmetry.space_group_name_H-M   'P 1'
#
loop_
_entity.id
_entity.type
_entity.pdbx_description
1 polymer ?
#
loop_
_entity_poly.entity_id
_entity_poly.type
_entity_poly.pdbx_seq_one_letter_code
_entity_poly.pdbx_strand_id
1 'polypeptide(L)'
;MKITKIIVLWLALVGSAWAAGLDASDAGEYVLLDKNQHPTQVQMRYYQRGTQWMMDGKNGNSPWAPVCQGSGECRLQTSSVQKVREWKALLPSELRVMPMVCIHNQAFAFCRMSKPDNPNMRLYWWFAWRNGQTYALGANRTR
;
A
#
# COMPACT_ATOMS: atom_id res chain seq x y z
N MET A 1 -61.25 -9.16 -9.24
CA MET A 1 -59.99 -9.71 -8.67
C MET A 1 -58.93 -9.71 -9.77
N LYS A 2 -57.92 -8.83 -9.70
CA LYS A 2 -56.79 -8.81 -10.64
C LYS A 2 -55.51 -8.96 -9.82
N ILE A 3 -54.81 -10.08 -10.03
CA ILE A 3 -53.56 -10.42 -9.34
C ILE A 3 -52.45 -9.67 -10.07
N THR A 4 -51.95 -8.60 -9.47
CA THR A 4 -50.80 -7.86 -9.98
C THR A 4 -49.52 -8.60 -9.59
N LYS A 5 -48.85 -9.22 -10.56
CA LYS A 5 -47.52 -9.80 -10.39
C LYS A 5 -46.49 -8.67 -10.35
N ILE A 6 -45.91 -8.39 -9.18
CA ILE A 6 -44.75 -7.52 -9.06
C ILE A 6 -43.51 -8.42 -9.11
N ILE A 7 -42.77 -8.29 -10.21
CA ILE A 7 -41.49 -8.93 -10.46
C ILE A 7 -40.45 -8.24 -9.58
N VAL A 8 -39.85 -9.00 -8.66
CA VAL A 8 -38.71 -8.55 -7.84
C VAL A 8 -37.47 -8.57 -8.73
N LEU A 9 -37.07 -7.40 -9.22
CA LEU A 9 -35.79 -7.20 -9.90
C LEU A 9 -34.68 -7.18 -8.85
N TRP A 10 -34.00 -8.31 -8.69
CA TRP A 10 -32.74 -8.36 -7.95
C TRP A 10 -31.67 -7.62 -8.77
N LEU A 11 -31.44 -6.35 -8.46
CA LEU A 11 -30.22 -5.69 -8.91
C LEU A 11 -29.04 -6.42 -8.26
N ALA A 12 -28.36 -7.23 -9.05
CA ALA A 12 -27.03 -7.71 -8.75
C ALA A 12 -26.13 -6.48 -8.58
N LEU A 13 -25.93 -6.06 -7.33
CA LEU A 13 -24.78 -5.27 -6.91
C LEU A 13 -23.55 -6.17 -7.10
N VAL A 14 -23.15 -6.35 -8.36
CA VAL A 14 -21.79 -6.74 -8.69
C VAL A 14 -20.98 -5.51 -8.36
N GLY A 15 -20.71 -5.32 -7.07
CA GLY A 15 -19.69 -4.39 -6.62
C GLY A 15 -18.45 -4.79 -7.40
N SER A 16 -18.05 -3.94 -8.35
CA SER A 16 -16.81 -4.08 -9.07
C SER A 16 -15.76 -4.43 -8.03
N ALA A 17 -15.14 -5.59 -8.16
CA ALA A 17 -13.98 -5.94 -7.34
C ALA A 17 -12.87 -4.99 -7.79
N TRP A 18 -12.94 -3.75 -7.31
CA TRP A 18 -11.85 -2.78 -7.37
C TRP A 18 -10.63 -3.54 -6.89
N ALA A 19 -9.60 -3.62 -7.72
CA ALA A 19 -8.32 -4.21 -7.37
C ALA A 19 -8.02 -3.88 -5.90
N ALA A 20 -8.19 -4.85 -5.02
CA ALA A 20 -8.22 -4.59 -3.59
C ALA A 20 -6.88 -3.91 -3.26
N GLY A 21 -6.95 -2.68 -2.75
CA GLY A 21 -5.77 -1.92 -2.38
C GLY A 21 -4.98 -2.63 -1.27
N LEU A 22 -4.17 -1.88 -0.54
CA LEU A 22 -3.70 -2.42 0.73
C LEU A 22 -4.90 -2.73 1.63
N ASP A 23 -4.84 -3.85 2.32
CA ASP A 23 -5.89 -4.35 3.19
C ASP A 23 -5.40 -4.48 4.64
N ALA A 24 -6.28 -4.86 5.56
CA ALA A 24 -5.97 -4.91 6.99
C ALA A 24 -4.77 -5.82 7.31
N SER A 25 -4.50 -6.83 6.48
CA SER A 25 -3.34 -7.71 6.68
C SER A 25 -2.01 -7.07 6.28
N ASP A 26 -2.02 -5.91 5.63
CA ASP A 26 -0.83 -5.07 5.37
C ASP A 26 -0.53 -4.09 6.51
N ALA A 27 -1.37 -4.01 7.54
CA ALA A 27 -1.03 -3.30 8.77
C ALA A 27 0.09 -4.05 9.51
N GLY A 28 1.06 -3.33 10.05
CA GLY A 28 2.22 -3.93 10.70
C GLY A 28 3.38 -2.97 10.88
N GLU A 29 4.47 -3.49 11.43
CA GLU A 29 5.75 -2.80 11.55
C GLU A 29 6.69 -3.28 10.45
N TYR A 30 7.44 -2.34 9.88
CA TYR A 30 8.32 -2.55 8.74
C TYR A 30 9.65 -1.90 8.99
N VAL A 31 10.73 -2.60 8.64
CA VAL A 31 12.07 -2.02 8.54
C VAL A 31 12.35 -1.67 7.08
N LEU A 32 12.80 -0.44 6.86
CA LEU A 32 13.23 0.01 5.54
C LEU A 32 14.61 -0.55 5.22
N LEU A 33 14.82 -1.00 3.99
CA LEU A 33 16.08 -1.55 3.53
C LEU A 33 16.90 -0.50 2.77
N ASP A 34 18.22 -0.60 2.85
CA ASP A 34 19.12 0.20 2.04
C ASP A 34 19.20 -0.31 0.59
N LYS A 35 20.01 0.35 -0.24
CA LYS A 35 20.24 -0.02 -1.65
C LYS A 35 20.81 -1.43 -1.83
N ASN A 36 21.44 -1.99 -0.80
CA ASN A 36 22.04 -3.32 -0.79
C ASN A 36 21.11 -4.36 -0.12
N GLN A 37 19.84 -4.01 0.14
CA GLN A 37 18.84 -4.85 0.80
C GLN A 37 19.17 -5.19 2.26
N HIS A 38 19.99 -4.39 2.94
CA HIS A 38 20.23 -4.55 4.37
C HIS A 38 19.25 -3.72 5.20
N PRO A 39 18.77 -4.23 6.35
CA PRO A 39 17.92 -3.46 7.26
C PRO A 39 18.59 -2.18 7.74
N THR A 40 17.88 -1.06 7.63
CA THR A 40 18.31 0.22 8.22
C THR A 40 17.79 0.38 9.64
N GLN A 41 18.14 1.52 10.27
CA GLN A 41 17.54 1.91 11.55
C GLN A 41 16.13 2.51 11.41
N VAL A 42 15.68 2.81 10.19
CA VAL A 42 14.37 3.41 9.92
C VAL A 42 13.29 2.34 9.96
N GLN A 43 12.32 2.54 10.85
CA GLN A 43 11.15 1.68 10.97
C GLN A 43 9.88 2.50 10.78
N MET A 44 8.88 1.84 10.21
CA MET A 44 7.58 2.41 9.88
C MET A 44 6.49 1.51 10.43
N ARG A 45 5.41 2.08 10.94
CA ARG A 45 4.24 1.33 11.39
C ARG A 45 3.01 1.83 10.65
N TYR A 46 2.37 0.93 9.90
CA TYR A 46 1.14 1.21 9.17
C TYR A 46 -0.04 0.56 9.89
N TYR A 47 -1.13 1.32 10.03
CA TYR A 47 -2.36 0.86 10.66
C TYR A 47 -3.56 1.65 10.10
N GLN A 48 -4.76 1.13 10.29
CA GLN A 48 -5.98 1.80 9.85
C GLN A 48 -6.72 2.43 11.03
N ARG A 49 -7.30 3.62 10.81
CA ARG A 49 -8.34 4.20 11.66
C ARG A 49 -9.59 4.35 10.79
N GLY A 50 -10.56 3.45 10.98
CA GLY A 50 -11.64 3.27 10.02
C GLY A 50 -11.07 2.78 8.68
N THR A 51 -11.38 3.46 7.58
CA THR A 51 -10.83 3.13 6.24
C THR A 51 -9.53 3.87 5.91
N GLN A 52 -9.10 4.80 6.77
CA GLN A 52 -7.94 5.65 6.51
C GLN A 52 -6.65 5.00 7.03
N TRP A 53 -5.65 4.90 6.16
CA TRP A 53 -4.31 4.49 6.52
C TRP A 53 -3.57 5.60 7.26
N MET A 54 -2.91 5.20 8.35
CA MET A 54 -2.04 6.00 9.21
C MET A 54 -0.63 5.45 9.14
N MET A 55 0.35 6.31 9.46
CA MET A 55 1.75 5.93 9.54
C MET A 55 2.41 6.59 10.74
N ASP A 56 3.09 5.77 11.54
CA ASP A 56 4.09 6.23 12.49
C ASP A 56 5.50 5.83 12.00
N GLY A 57 6.52 6.51 12.49
CA GLY A 57 7.91 6.25 12.16
C GLY A 57 8.81 6.36 13.38
N LYS A 58 9.97 5.70 13.30
CA LYS A 58 11.08 5.89 14.23
C LYS A 58 12.41 5.63 13.54
N ASN A 59 13.48 6.13 14.15
CA ASN A 59 14.85 5.86 13.74
C ASN A 59 15.65 5.29 14.93
N GLY A 60 16.16 4.08 14.79
CA GLY A 60 16.89 3.38 15.85
C GLY A 60 16.02 3.16 17.10
N ASN A 61 16.53 3.59 18.25
CA ASN A 61 15.85 3.44 19.54
C ASN A 61 14.93 4.61 19.91
N SER A 62 14.70 5.55 18.99
CA SER A 62 13.73 6.63 19.24
C SER A 62 12.32 6.07 19.44
N PRO A 63 11.47 6.75 20.24
CA PRO A 63 10.08 6.38 20.38
C PRO A 63 9.36 6.51 19.03
N TRP A 64 8.31 5.70 18.85
CA TRP A 64 7.40 5.86 17.71
C TRP A 64 6.76 7.25 17.73
N ALA A 65 6.83 7.95 16.60
CA ALA A 65 6.22 9.26 16.41
C ALA A 65 5.26 9.24 15.22
N PRO A 66 4.16 10.02 15.26
CA PRO A 66 3.23 10.12 14.15
C PRO A 66 3.92 10.75 12.93
N VAL A 67 3.74 10.14 11.76
CA VAL A 67 4.22 10.68 10.47
C VAL A 67 3.03 11.15 9.63
N CYS A 68 2.09 10.25 9.31
CA CYS A 68 0.87 10.58 8.60
C CYS A 68 -0.38 10.20 9.41
N GLN A 69 -1.21 11.19 9.72
CA GLN A 69 -2.42 11.04 10.54
C GLN A 69 -3.72 11.21 9.74
N GLY A 70 -3.67 10.92 8.43
CA GLY A 70 -4.87 10.74 7.61
C GLY A 70 -5.55 12.02 7.10
N SER A 71 -4.94 13.18 7.30
CA SER A 71 -5.42 14.49 6.85
C SER A 71 -4.35 15.29 6.12
N GLY A 72 -4.80 16.32 5.40
CA GLY A 72 -3.92 17.25 4.67
C GLY A 72 -3.00 16.56 3.66
N GLU A 73 -1.81 17.13 3.51
CA GLU A 73 -0.79 16.68 2.55
C GLU A 73 -0.20 15.30 2.86
N CYS A 74 -0.33 14.81 4.11
CA CYS A 74 0.12 13.48 4.52
C CYS A 74 -1.00 12.42 4.39
N ARG A 75 -2.20 12.77 3.92
CA ARG A 75 -3.27 11.79 3.76
C ARG A 75 -2.87 10.71 2.75
N LEU A 76 -2.78 9.47 3.23
CA LEU A 76 -2.47 8.32 2.41
C LEU A 76 -3.73 7.88 1.64
N GLN A 77 -3.61 7.80 0.32
CA GLN A 77 -4.69 7.39 -0.58
C GLN A 77 -4.26 6.20 -1.44
N THR A 78 -5.23 5.36 -1.81
CA THR A 78 -5.01 4.29 -2.79
C THR A 78 -4.48 4.87 -4.09
N SER A 79 -3.43 4.26 -4.62
CA SER A 79 -2.76 4.72 -5.84
C SER A 79 -3.51 4.26 -7.08
N SER A 80 -3.59 5.13 -8.09
CA SER A 80 -4.13 4.73 -9.38
C SER A 80 -3.22 3.72 -10.06
N VAL A 81 -3.78 2.91 -10.96
CA VAL A 81 -3.02 1.93 -11.75
C VAL A 81 -1.86 2.59 -12.51
N GLN A 82 -2.05 3.83 -13.00
CA GLN A 82 -1.00 4.56 -13.69
C GLN A 82 0.21 4.85 -12.79
N LYS A 83 -0.02 5.42 -11.60
CA LYS A 83 1.06 5.69 -10.64
C LYS A 83 1.79 4.41 -10.21
N VAL A 84 1.03 3.35 -9.97
CA VAL A 84 1.59 2.03 -9.65
C VAL A 84 2.51 1.55 -10.78
N ARG A 85 2.11 1.69 -12.06
CA ARG A 85 2.96 1.32 -13.21
C ARG A 85 4.27 2.13 -13.26
N GLU A 86 4.20 3.43 -13.01
CA GLU A 86 5.39 4.31 -12.99
C GLU A 86 6.41 3.83 -11.95
N TRP A 87 5.99 3.54 -10.72
CA TRP A 87 6.89 3.06 -9.68
C TRP A 87 7.38 1.63 -9.93
N LYS A 88 6.52 0.77 -10.47
CA LYS A 88 6.89 -0.61 -10.82
C LYS A 88 8.01 -0.64 -11.85
N ALA A 89 8.06 0.32 -12.77
CA ALA A 89 9.12 0.43 -13.77
C ALA A 89 10.51 0.70 -13.16
N LEU A 90 10.58 1.21 -11.93
CA LEU A 90 11.83 1.43 -11.19
C LEU A 90 12.40 0.16 -10.56
N LEU A 91 11.61 -0.92 -10.51
CA LEU A 91 12.01 -2.19 -9.90
C LEU A 91 12.75 -3.10 -10.90
N PRO A 92 13.52 -4.10 -10.42
CA PRO A 92 14.08 -5.16 -11.26
C PRO A 92 13.00 -5.84 -12.12
N SER A 93 13.39 -6.27 -13.33
CA SER A 93 12.49 -6.87 -14.33
C SER A 93 11.65 -8.01 -13.78
N GLU A 94 12.24 -8.83 -12.92
CA GLU A 94 11.65 -10.02 -12.31
C GLU A 94 10.47 -9.65 -11.41
N LEU A 95 10.51 -8.47 -10.79
CA LEU A 95 9.43 -8.01 -9.93
C LEU A 95 8.30 -7.35 -10.74
N ARG A 96 8.58 -6.84 -11.95
CA ARG A 96 7.60 -6.11 -12.77
C ARG A 96 6.41 -6.95 -13.22
N VAL A 97 6.47 -8.27 -13.14
CA VAL A 97 5.34 -9.15 -13.46
C VAL A 97 4.39 -9.37 -12.28
N MET A 98 4.84 -9.17 -11.03
CA MET A 98 4.02 -9.42 -9.85
C MET A 98 2.95 -8.32 -9.65
N PRO A 99 1.69 -8.64 -9.33
CA PRO A 99 0.71 -7.65 -8.92
C PRO A 99 1.25 -6.72 -7.83
N MET A 100 1.04 -5.42 -8.01
CA MET A 100 1.47 -4.39 -7.04
C MET A 100 0.29 -3.48 -6.73
N VAL A 101 0.09 -3.20 -5.45
CA VAL A 101 -0.90 -2.23 -4.97
C VAL A 101 -0.22 -1.30 -3.97
N CYS A 102 -0.63 -0.04 -3.94
CA CYS A 102 0.06 0.98 -3.17
C CYS A 102 -0.90 1.98 -2.55
N ILE A 103 -0.50 2.54 -1.42
CA ILE A 103 -0.98 3.81 -0.91
C ILE A 103 0.10 4.88 -1.07
N HIS A 104 -0.29 6.14 -1.25
CA HIS A 104 0.67 7.24 -1.40
C HIS A 104 0.13 8.57 -0.87
N ASN A 105 1.02 9.52 -0.67
CA ASN A 105 0.72 10.95 -0.48
C ASN A 105 1.58 11.78 -1.43
N GLN A 106 1.96 13.02 -1.09
CA GLN A 106 2.83 13.85 -1.91
C GLN A 106 4.34 13.58 -1.73
N ALA A 107 4.74 12.83 -0.71
CA ALA A 107 6.14 12.63 -0.30
C ALA A 107 6.65 11.18 -0.49
N PHE A 108 5.76 10.18 -0.40
CA PHE A 108 6.12 8.79 -0.69
C PHE A 108 4.94 7.91 -1.12
N ALA A 109 5.26 6.68 -1.54
CA ALA A 109 4.33 5.56 -1.66
C ALA A 109 4.80 4.33 -0.87
N PHE A 110 3.86 3.59 -0.28
CA PHE A 110 4.07 2.28 0.32
C PHE A 110 3.28 1.23 -0.45
N CYS A 111 3.97 0.18 -0.88
CA CYS A 111 3.46 -0.79 -1.84
C CYS A 111 3.64 -2.23 -1.34
N ARG A 112 2.64 -3.06 -1.62
CA ARG A 112 2.71 -4.52 -1.53
C ARG A 112 2.81 -5.10 -2.93
N MET A 113 3.74 -6.02 -3.13
CA MET A 113 3.74 -6.95 -4.25
C MET A 113 3.35 -8.34 -3.76
N SER A 114 2.52 -9.05 -4.52
CA SER A 114 2.07 -10.39 -4.20
C SER A 114 2.56 -11.37 -5.25
N LYS A 115 3.08 -12.52 -4.81
CA LYS A 115 3.47 -13.57 -5.75
C LYS A 115 2.21 -14.13 -6.45
N PRO A 116 2.17 -14.23 -7.79
CA PRO A 116 0.95 -14.65 -8.51
C PRO A 116 0.44 -16.04 -8.11
N ASP A 117 1.36 -16.98 -7.84
CA ASP A 117 1.10 -18.36 -7.46
C ASP A 117 0.95 -18.56 -5.93
N ASN A 118 1.34 -17.56 -5.13
CA ASN A 118 1.15 -17.58 -3.68
C ASN A 118 0.94 -16.15 -3.14
N PRO A 119 -0.30 -15.64 -3.12
CA PRO A 119 -0.59 -14.27 -2.70
C PRO A 119 -0.25 -13.96 -1.23
N ASN A 120 -0.03 -14.99 -0.40
CA ASN A 120 0.44 -14.84 0.98
C ASN A 120 1.94 -14.54 1.05
N MET A 121 2.71 -14.85 0.00
CA MET A 121 4.07 -14.37 -0.17
C MET A 121 4.05 -12.93 -0.67
N ARG A 122 4.37 -12.02 0.23
CA ARG A 122 4.32 -10.58 0.00
C ARG A 122 5.70 -9.97 0.13
N LEU A 123 5.97 -9.04 -0.77
CA LEU A 123 7.14 -8.17 -0.73
C LEU A 123 6.66 -6.74 -0.58
N TYR A 124 7.38 -5.92 0.18
CA TYR A 124 6.99 -4.54 0.41
C TYR A 124 8.06 -3.59 -0.12
N TRP A 125 7.60 -2.47 -0.67
CA TRP A 125 8.45 -1.44 -1.25
C TRP A 125 7.98 -0.06 -0.79
N TRP A 126 8.94 0.82 -0.59
CA TRP A 126 8.74 2.21 -0.25
C TRP A 126 9.40 3.08 -1.31
N PHE A 127 8.63 3.98 -1.93
CA PHE A 127 9.10 4.88 -2.96
C PHE A 127 9.15 6.30 -2.39
N ALA A 128 10.35 6.84 -2.24
CA ALA A 128 10.59 8.17 -1.68
C ALA A 128 10.72 9.21 -2.77
N TRP A 129 10.08 10.38 -2.65
CA TRP A 129 10.38 11.53 -3.51
C TRP A 129 11.28 12.52 -2.80
N ARG A 130 12.41 12.85 -3.42
CA ARG A 130 13.32 13.88 -2.92
C ARG A 130 14.03 14.53 -4.09
N ASN A 131 14.02 15.87 -4.13
CA ASN A 131 14.70 16.68 -5.14
C ASN A 131 14.39 16.26 -6.59
N GLY A 132 13.12 15.95 -6.88
CA GLY A 132 12.67 15.51 -8.21
C GLY A 132 13.07 14.08 -8.59
N GLN A 133 13.74 13.34 -7.69
CA GLN A 133 14.09 11.94 -7.89
C GLN A 133 13.19 11.01 -7.07
N THR A 134 12.94 9.81 -7.61
CA THR A 134 12.24 8.73 -6.90
C THR A 134 13.25 7.66 -6.49
N TYR A 135 13.27 7.30 -5.21
CA TYR A 135 14.11 6.24 -4.67
C TYR A 135 13.26 5.03 -4.31
N ALA A 136 13.56 3.87 -4.88
CA ALA A 136 12.89 2.61 -4.56
C ALA A 136 13.67 1.87 -3.48
N LEU A 137 13.03 1.64 -2.33
CA LEU A 137 13.63 1.00 -1.16
C LEU A 137 12.78 -0.21 -0.76
N GLY A 138 13.42 -1.35 -0.51
CA GLY A 138 12.72 -2.52 -0.01
C GLY A 138 12.23 -2.28 1.42
N ALA A 139 11.19 -3.00 1.84
CA ALA A 139 10.74 -3.02 3.21
C ALA A 139 10.44 -4.46 3.66
N ASN A 140 10.92 -4.83 4.84
CA ASN A 140 10.62 -6.12 5.44
C ASN A 140 9.69 -5.93 6.62
N ARG A 141 8.63 -6.75 6.67
CA ARG A 141 7.74 -6.79 7.83
C ARG A 141 8.47 -7.40 9.01
N THR A 142 8.34 -6.79 10.18
CA THR A 142 8.96 -7.26 11.43
C THR A 142 7.93 -7.74 12.44
N ARG A 143 6.68 -7.24 12.37
CA ARG A 143 5.54 -7.62 13.22
C ARG A 143 4.22 -7.47 12.46
#